data_AF-A0A8T3Y2H4-F1
#
_entry.id   AF-A0A8T3Y2H4-F1
#
_cell.length_a   1.000
_cell.length_b   1.000
_cell.length_c   1.000
_cell.angle_alpha   90.00
_cell.angle_beta   90.00
_cell.angle_gamma   90.00
#
_symmetry.space_group_name_H-M   'P 1'
#
loop_
_entity.id
_entity.type
_entity.pdbx_description
1 polymer ?
#
loop_
_entity_poly.entity_id
_entity_poly.type
_entity_poly.pdbx_seq_one_letter_code
_entity_poly.pdbx_strand_id
1 'polypeptide(L)'
;MIRGRPVRSEIRENIRSILSSNGPCYGYEIFKIHDKDFFPCTREVIYYNLKKGVQLGIFRVSKKDVVKGDYSWGSNAVKTYYDLA
;
A
#
# COMPACT_ATOMS: atom_id res chain seq x y z
N MET A 1 16.43 12.25 23.73
CA MET A 1 16.51 11.30 22.61
C MET A 1 15.69 10.08 22.97
N ILE A 2 14.56 9.84 22.30
CA ILE A 2 13.66 8.72 22.64
C ILE A 2 14.39 7.43 22.24
N ARG A 3 14.67 6.55 23.19
CA ARG A 3 15.26 5.24 22.94
C ARG A 3 14.14 4.24 22.64
N GLY A 4 14.21 3.55 21.51
CA GLY A 4 13.22 2.53 21.10
C GLY A 4 12.98 2.52 19.59
N ARG A 5 12.45 1.41 19.05
CA ARG A 5 11.99 1.38 17.66
C ARG A 5 10.86 2.40 17.51
N PRO A 6 10.90 3.32 16.53
CA PRO A 6 9.85 4.32 16.36
C PRO A 6 8.48 3.64 16.27
N VAL A 7 7.51 4.16 17.02
CA VAL A 7 6.13 3.62 17.10
C VAL A 7 5.47 3.64 15.72
N ARG A 8 5.87 4.59 14.87
CA ARG A 8 5.34 4.78 13.52
C ARG A 8 6.44 4.53 12.49
N SER A 9 6.08 3.83 11.42
CA SER A 9 6.95 3.61 10.27
C SER A 9 6.78 4.78 9.31
N GLU A 10 7.88 5.42 8.92
CA GLU A 10 7.90 6.48 7.90
C GLU A 10 7.20 6.05 6.62
N ILE A 11 7.44 4.82 6.16
CA ILE A 11 6.80 4.22 4.99
C ILE A 11 5.27 4.20 5.13
N ARG A 12 4.74 3.93 6.34
CA ARG A 12 3.29 3.93 6.56
C ARG A 12 2.70 5.34 6.56
N GLU A 13 3.43 6.33 7.04
CA GLU A 13 3.03 7.74 6.93
C GLU A 13 3.06 8.22 5.47
N ASN A 14 4.07 7.80 4.69
CA ASN A 14 4.11 8.07 3.25
C ASN A 14 2.92 7.47 2.53
N ILE A 15 2.59 6.19 2.80
CA ILE A 15 1.40 5.53 2.25
C ILE A 15 0.12 6.29 2.64
N ARG A 16 0.02 6.76 3.89
CA ARG A 16 -1.12 7.58 4.35
C ARG A 16 -1.22 8.88 3.55
N SER A 17 -0.10 9.54 3.29
CA SER A 17 -0.04 10.76 2.47
C SER A 17 -0.49 10.51 1.03
N ILE A 18 -0.04 9.40 0.43
CA ILE A 18 -0.45 8.96 -0.91
C ILE A 18 -1.96 8.74 -0.97
N LEU A 19 -2.51 7.94 -0.05
CA LEU A 19 -3.96 7.67 -0.01
C LEU A 19 -4.78 8.94 0.26
N SER A 20 -4.27 9.86 1.08
CA SER A 20 -4.93 11.14 1.34
C SER A 20 -4.98 12.05 0.11
N SER A 21 -3.97 11.99 -0.76
CA SER A 21 -3.85 12.89 -1.91
C SER A 21 -4.48 12.31 -3.18
N ASN A 22 -4.37 10.99 -3.37
CA ASN A 22 -4.83 10.29 -4.57
C ASN A 22 -6.20 9.61 -4.39
N GLY A 23 -6.67 9.45 -3.15
CA GLY A 23 -7.82 8.63 -2.83
C GLY A 23 -7.50 7.12 -2.87
N PRO A 24 -8.51 6.26 -3.09
CA PRO A 24 -8.32 4.82 -3.06
C PRO A 24 -7.40 4.31 -4.19
N CYS A 25 -6.26 3.72 -3.82
CA CYS A 25 -5.26 3.18 -4.75
C CYS A 25 -5.03 1.68 -4.55
N TYR A 26 -4.62 0.97 -5.60
CA TYR A 26 -4.26 -0.44 -5.48
C TYR A 26 -2.79 -0.61 -5.07
N GLY A 27 -2.46 -1.72 -4.39
CA GLY A 27 -1.14 -1.88 -3.74
C GLY A 27 0.08 -1.63 -4.65
N TYR A 28 0.02 -2.04 -5.92
CA TYR A 28 1.11 -1.81 -6.86
C TYR A 28 1.20 -0.36 -7.35
N GLU A 29 0.08 0.36 -7.45
CA GLU A 29 0.08 1.79 -7.74
C GLU A 29 0.66 2.60 -6.58
N ILE A 30 0.31 2.25 -5.33
CA ILE A 30 0.91 2.86 -4.13
C ILE A 30 2.44 2.68 -4.15
N PHE A 31 2.93 1.49 -4.52
CA PHE A 31 4.36 1.27 -4.68
C PHE A 31 4.98 2.19 -5.74
N LYS A 32 4.37 2.33 -6.92
CA LYS A 32 4.90 3.22 -7.97
C LYS A 32 4.93 4.68 -7.56
N ILE A 33 3.89 5.16 -6.88
CA ILE A 33 3.83 6.53 -6.37
C ILE A 33 4.90 6.71 -5.29
N HIS A 34 5.02 5.74 -4.37
CA HIS A 34 6.02 5.79 -3.32
C HIS A 34 7.46 5.84 -3.86
N ASP A 35 7.78 5.01 -4.86
CA ASP A 35 9.11 4.95 -5.47
C ASP A 35 9.47 6.24 -6.23
N LYS A 36 8.45 6.95 -6.73
CA LYS A 36 8.61 8.23 -7.44
C LYS A 36 8.78 9.41 -6.49
N ASP A 37 8.00 9.46 -5.41
CA ASP A 37 7.85 10.65 -4.58
C ASP A 37 8.66 10.57 -3.26
N PHE A 38 9.12 9.38 -2.86
CA PHE A 38 9.84 9.13 -1.61
C PHE A 38 11.07 8.24 -1.83
N PHE A 39 11.77 7.89 -0.74
CA PHE A 39 12.89 6.96 -0.80
C PHE A 39 12.46 5.60 -1.36
N PRO A 40 13.26 5.01 -2.27
CA PRO A 40 12.92 3.73 -2.88
C PRO A 40 12.90 2.62 -1.83
N CYS A 41 11.91 1.74 -1.93
CA CYS A 41 11.82 0.55 -1.09
C CYS A 41 11.24 -0.61 -1.91
N THR A 42 11.41 -1.84 -1.43
CA THR A 42 10.89 -2.99 -2.18
C THR A 42 9.37 -3.04 -2.11
N ARG A 43 8.75 -3.66 -3.13
CA ARG A 43 7.30 -3.86 -3.17
C ARG A 43 6.80 -4.56 -1.92
N GLU A 44 7.54 -5.56 -1.43
CA GLU A 44 7.22 -6.37 -0.26
C GLU A 44 7.10 -5.50 1.00
N VAL A 45 7.94 -4.47 1.13
CA VAL A 45 7.88 -3.53 2.27
C VAL A 45 6.61 -2.68 2.23
N ILE A 46 6.17 -2.25 1.04
CA ILE A 46 4.88 -1.57 0.85
C ILE A 46 3.72 -2.49 1.22
N TYR A 47 3.68 -3.71 0.67
CA TYR A 47 2.62 -4.68 0.96
C TYR A 47 2.58 -5.08 2.43
N TYR A 48 3.74 -5.23 3.08
CA TYR A 48 3.83 -5.44 4.52
C TYR A 48 3.19 -4.29 5.30
N ASN A 49 3.51 -3.04 4.95
CA ASN A 49 2.97 -1.87 5.64
C ASN A 49 1.48 -1.63 5.37
N LEU A 50 0.99 -1.94 4.17
CA LEU A 50 -0.45 -1.94 3.87
C LEU A 50 -1.18 -2.97 4.73
N LYS A 51 -0.71 -4.22 4.76
CA LYS A 51 -1.28 -5.28 5.60
C LYS A 51 -1.26 -4.89 7.09
N LYS A 52 -0.13 -4.36 7.57
CA LYS A 52 0.01 -3.94 8.97
C LYS A 52 -0.85 -2.72 9.29
N GLY A 53 -1.00 -1.78 8.36
CA GLY A 53 -1.87 -0.62 8.51
C GLY A 53 -3.35 -0.99 8.58
N VAL A 54 -3.79 -1.99 7.79
CA VAL A 54 -5.15 -2.56 7.91
C VAL A 54 -5.35 -3.21 9.26
N GLN A 55 -4.39 -4.02 9.74
CA GLN A 55 -4.47 -4.64 11.08
C GLN A 55 -4.54 -3.63 12.23
N LEU A 56 -3.96 -2.45 12.04
CA LEU A 56 -3.95 -1.36 13.03
C LEU A 56 -5.13 -0.40 12.86
N GLY A 57 -6.04 -0.63 11.90
CA GLY A 57 -7.17 0.25 11.63
C GLY A 57 -6.79 1.60 11.03
N ILE A 58 -5.59 1.72 10.45
CA ILE A 58 -5.13 2.95 9.78
C ILE A 58 -5.66 2.99 8.33
N PHE A 59 -5.75 1.82 7.70
CA PHE A 59 -6.23 1.65 6.34
C PHE A 59 -7.40 0.67 6.31
N ARG A 60 -8.21 0.74 5.26
CA ARG A 60 -9.25 -0.25 4.96
C ARG A 60 -9.11 -0.75 3.53
N VAL A 61 -9.60 -1.97 3.29
CA VAL A 61 -9.72 -2.49 1.93
C VAL A 61 -11.03 -1.96 1.36
N SER A 62 -10.94 -1.05 0.38
CA SER A 62 -12.11 -0.43 -0.24
C SER A 62 -12.80 -1.41 -1.20
N LYS A 63 -12.04 -2.06 -2.07
CA LYS A 63 -12.56 -3.06 -3.01
C LYS A 63 -11.47 -4.02 -3.48
N LYS A 64 -11.90 -5.14 -4.04
CA LYS A 64 -11.06 -6.04 -4.81
C LYS A 64 -11.62 -6.13 -6.21
N ASP A 65 -10.80 -5.81 -7.18
CA ASP A 65 -11.16 -5.85 -8.59
C ASP A 65 -10.43 -7.01 -9.27
N VAL A 66 -11.14 -7.76 -10.12
CA VAL A 66 -10.59 -8.91 -10.85
C VAL A 66 -10.37 -8.47 -12.29
N VAL A 67 -9.11 -8.26 -12.63
CA VAL A 67 -8.70 -7.92 -13.99
C VAL A 67 -8.49 -9.22 -14.76
N LYS A 68 -9.34 -9.47 -15.75
CA LYS A 68 -9.14 -10.56 -16.70
C LYS A 68 -7.98 -10.23 -17.63
N GLY A 69 -7.12 -11.21 -17.91
CA GLY A 69 -6.02 -11.07 -18.85
C GLY A 69 -5.23 -12.37 -19.00
N ASP A 70 -4.52 -12.53 -20.12
CA ASP A 70 -3.66 -13.69 -20.35
C ASP A 70 -2.29 -13.48 -19.70
N TYR A 71 -2.22 -13.76 -18.40
CA TYR A 71 -0.96 -13.77 -17.67
C TYR A 71 -0.34 -15.17 -17.71
N SER A 72 0.98 -15.25 -17.62
CA SER A 72 1.72 -16.52 -17.62
C SER A 72 1.37 -17.45 -16.45
N TRP A 73 0.64 -16.96 -15.45
CA TRP A 73 0.18 -17.70 -14.26
C TRP A 73 -1.35 -17.80 -14.13
N GLY A 74 -2.11 -17.45 -15.17
CA GLY A 74 -3.56 -17.62 -15.21
C GLY A 74 -4.32 -16.46 -15.86
N SER A 75 -5.63 -16.64 -16.00
CA SER A 75 -6.50 -15.74 -16.77
C SER A 75 -6.94 -14.48 -16.00
N ASN A 76 -6.55 -14.32 -14.74
CA ASN A 76 -7.07 -13.27 -13.85
C ASN A 76 -5.98 -12.74 -12.90
N ALA A 77 -5.99 -11.43 -12.64
CA ALA A 77 -5.20 -10.76 -11.62
C ALA A 77 -6.10 -9.96 -10.67
N VAL A 78 -5.89 -10.09 -9.36
CA VAL A 78 -6.69 -9.37 -8.35
C VAL A 78 -5.97 -8.10 -7.93
N LYS A 79 -6.62 -6.95 -8.12
CA LYS A 79 -6.19 -5.66 -7.58
C LYS A 79 -6.94 -5.39 -6.29
N THR A 80 -6.22 -5.35 -5.17
CA THR A 80 -6.77 -4.90 -3.88
C THR A 80 -6.55 -3.41 -3.73
N TYR A 81 -7.65 -2.67 -3.60
CA TYR A 81 -7.65 -1.22 -3.38
C TYR A 81 -7.70 -0.91 -1.89
N TYR A 82 -6.85 0.02 -1.48
CA TYR A 82 -6.73 0.49 -0.11
C TYR A 82 -7.20 1.94 -0.04
N ASP A 83 -7.79 2.29 1.09
CA ASP A 83 -8.27 3.63 1.39
C ASP A 83 -7.94 3.95 2.86
N LEU A 84 -8.02 5.22 3.23
CA LEU A 84 -7.97 5.63 4.63
C LEU A 84 -9.19 5.08 5.37
N ALA A 85 -8.98 4.59 6.60
CA ALA A 85 -10.03 3.96 7.40
C ALA A 85 -11.12 4.95 7.80
#